data_AF-A0A920N651-F1
#
_entry.id   AF-A0A920N651-F1
#
_cell.length_a   1.000
_cell.length_b   1.000
_cell.length_c   1.000
_cell.angle_alpha   90.00
_cell.angle_beta   90.00
_cell.angle_gamma   90.00
#
_symmetry.space_group_name_H-M   'P 1'
#
loop_
_entity.id
_entity.type
_entity.pdbx_description
1 polymer ?
#
loop_
_entity_poly.entity_id
_entity_poly.type
_entity_poly.pdbx_seq_one_letter_code
_entity_poly.pdbx_strand_id
1 'polypeptide(L)'
;MSTDRSLLPASWDIPQVFRDRLGVTAGRQRAMVHEGHLLLVLHGPPSDDHAVRGGRFFWRSPDGTWAASATGKPCHSLDAHLAEFEKLVAEIDERAPLDENASELHADITALAPLVRASRNLHTALQHARELMAGSEEILVCRDRAYQIERMAELAYQDAQNTLGYTAALSGRIAGRRGIPDGRFGPSAQYPGRLFFPDGDAQCHLRRQSSDRSRTTVGSAAVPGPG
;
A
#
# COMPACT_ATOMS: atom_id res chain seq x y z
N MET A 1 10.22 -36.69 15.51
CA MET A 1 10.24 -35.64 16.55
C MET A 1 9.89 -34.33 15.85
N SER A 2 8.60 -34.01 15.80
CA SER A 2 8.12 -32.82 15.11
C SER A 2 8.35 -31.63 16.02
N THR A 3 9.19 -30.70 15.58
CA THR A 3 9.45 -29.43 16.26
C THR A 3 8.14 -28.67 16.33
N ASP A 4 7.46 -28.68 17.48
CA ASP A 4 6.31 -27.81 17.75
C ASP A 4 6.82 -26.38 17.64
N ARG A 5 6.62 -25.78 16.46
CA ARG A 5 7.03 -24.40 16.16
C ARG A 5 6.00 -23.48 16.80
N SER A 6 5.98 -23.44 18.13
CA SER A 6 5.15 -22.53 18.90
C SER A 6 5.45 -21.10 18.44
N LEU A 7 4.41 -20.37 18.05
CA LEU A 7 4.54 -19.00 17.54
C LEU A 7 5.00 -18.01 18.63
N LEU A 8 4.85 -18.40 19.90
CA LEU A 8 5.20 -17.60 21.05
C LEU A 8 6.51 -18.09 21.69
N PRO A 9 7.41 -17.18 22.09
CA PRO A 9 8.63 -17.56 22.81
C PRO A 9 8.34 -18.40 24.05
N ALA A 10 9.17 -19.42 24.30
CA ALA A 10 9.09 -20.23 25.52
C ALA A 10 9.52 -19.44 26.78
N SER A 11 10.23 -18.32 26.61
CA SER A 11 10.66 -17.44 27.70
C SER A 11 9.54 -16.60 28.31
N TRP A 12 8.35 -16.57 27.70
CA TRP A 12 7.21 -15.84 28.23
C TRP A 12 6.45 -16.66 29.25
N ASP A 13 6.20 -16.07 30.42
CA ASP A 13 5.34 -16.63 31.47
C ASP A 13 3.86 -16.40 31.14
N ILE A 14 3.44 -17.01 30.03
CA ILE A 14 2.10 -16.87 29.46
C ILE A 14 1.28 -18.14 29.74
N PRO A 15 0.01 -18.01 30.20
CA PRO A 15 -0.86 -19.15 30.43
C PRO A 15 -0.98 -20.09 29.23
N GLN A 16 -0.95 -21.39 29.51
CA GLN A 16 -0.99 -22.44 28.48
C GLN A 16 -2.25 -22.36 27.61
N VAL A 17 -3.37 -21.87 28.16
CA VAL A 17 -4.63 -21.61 27.45
C VAL A 17 -4.43 -20.75 26.19
N PHE A 18 -3.48 -19.81 26.19
CA PHE A 18 -3.19 -19.02 25.00
C PHE A 18 -2.44 -19.80 23.94
N ARG A 19 -1.51 -20.67 24.34
CA ARG A 19 -0.77 -21.55 23.43
C ARG A 19 -1.70 -22.57 22.79
N ASP A 20 -2.64 -23.14 23.56
CA ASP A 20 -3.61 -24.12 23.07
C ASP A 20 -4.62 -23.49 22.10
N ARG A 21 -4.95 -22.21 22.27
CA ARG A 21 -5.83 -21.44 21.37
C ARG A 21 -5.10 -20.87 20.14
N LEU A 22 -3.77 -20.89 20.13
CA LEU A 22 -2.97 -20.48 18.99
C LEU A 22 -2.69 -21.70 18.12
N GLY A 23 -3.08 -21.61 16.84
CA GLY A 23 -2.76 -22.65 15.87
C GLY A 23 -1.33 -22.52 15.33
N VAL A 24 -1.10 -23.17 14.18
CA VAL A 24 0.18 -23.13 13.44
C VAL A 24 0.46 -21.76 12.81
N THR A 25 -0.57 -20.92 12.65
CA THR A 25 -0.46 -19.56 12.09
C THR A 25 -1.12 -18.54 13.03
N ALA A 26 -0.73 -17.26 12.92
CA ALA A 26 -1.30 -16.18 13.73
C ALA A 26 -2.84 -16.09 13.59
N GLY A 27 -3.40 -16.42 12.41
CA GLY A 27 -4.83 -16.34 12.15
C GLY A 27 -5.34 -14.89 12.12
N ARG A 28 -6.58 -14.66 12.55
CA ARG A 28 -7.20 -13.32 12.59
C ARG A 28 -6.63 -12.46 13.73
N GLN A 29 -6.48 -11.16 13.48
CA GLN A 29 -6.14 -10.18 14.51
C GLN A 29 -7.18 -10.18 15.62
N ARG A 30 -6.75 -10.37 16.87
CA ARG A 30 -7.65 -10.51 18.03
C ARG A 30 -6.92 -10.23 19.33
N ALA A 31 -7.70 -9.87 20.34
CA ALA A 31 -7.27 -9.81 21.73
C ALA A 31 -7.81 -11.03 22.50
N MET A 32 -7.01 -11.56 23.43
CA MET A 32 -7.39 -12.63 24.34
C MET A 32 -6.94 -12.28 25.75
N VAL A 33 -7.80 -12.47 26.75
CA VAL A 33 -7.51 -12.21 28.16
C VAL A 33 -7.74 -13.46 28.98
N HIS A 34 -6.85 -13.72 29.94
CA HIS A 34 -6.96 -14.82 30.89
C HIS A 34 -6.14 -14.51 32.14
N GLU A 35 -6.73 -14.61 33.33
CA GLU A 35 -6.06 -14.40 34.62
C GLU A 35 -5.26 -13.08 34.72
N GLY A 36 -5.77 -12.00 34.09
CA GLY A 36 -5.09 -10.69 34.07
C GLY A 36 -3.97 -10.56 33.03
N HIS A 37 -3.61 -11.63 32.34
CA HIS A 37 -2.75 -11.59 31.16
C HIS A 37 -3.56 -11.17 29.94
N LEU A 38 -2.96 -10.34 29.09
CA LEU A 38 -3.51 -9.96 27.79
C LEU A 38 -2.55 -10.39 26.69
N LEU A 39 -3.07 -11.09 25.70
CA LEU A 39 -2.36 -11.41 24.47
C LEU A 39 -3.06 -10.76 23.29
N LEU A 40 -2.34 -9.89 22.60
CA LEU A 40 -2.73 -9.30 21.33
C LEU A 40 -2.06 -10.09 20.20
N VAL A 41 -2.87 -10.56 19.27
CA VAL A 41 -2.45 -11.12 18.00
C VAL A 41 -2.77 -10.08 16.93
N LEU A 42 -1.74 -9.48 16.35
CA LEU A 42 -1.83 -8.41 15.35
C LEU A 42 -1.06 -8.84 14.10
N HIS A 43 -1.22 -8.09 13.01
CA HIS A 43 -0.47 -8.32 11.76
C HIS A 43 0.41 -7.11 11.48
N GLY A 44 1.59 -7.35 10.91
CA GLY A 44 2.36 -6.27 10.31
C GLY A 44 1.59 -5.53 9.22
N PRO A 45 1.98 -4.29 8.89
CA PRO A 45 1.44 -3.60 7.73
C PRO A 45 1.58 -4.45 6.46
N PRO A 46 0.64 -4.35 5.51
CA PRO A 46 0.74 -5.03 4.24
C PRO A 46 2.01 -4.57 3.51
N SER A 47 2.82 -5.52 3.08
CA SER A 47 3.93 -5.30 2.14
C SER A 47 3.52 -5.68 0.72
N ASP A 48 4.34 -5.26 -0.25
CA ASP A 48 4.21 -5.61 -1.68
C ASP A 48 4.13 -7.13 -1.90
N ASP A 49 4.84 -7.89 -1.06
CA ASP A 49 4.65 -9.33 -0.96
C ASP A 49 3.41 -9.64 -0.10
N HIS A 50 2.25 -9.71 -0.75
CA HIS A 50 0.98 -10.02 -0.10
C HIS A 50 0.86 -11.46 0.41
N ALA A 51 1.83 -12.34 0.12
CA ALA A 51 1.77 -13.75 0.46
C ALA A 51 2.14 -14.06 1.91
N VAL A 52 2.93 -13.20 2.58
CA VAL A 52 3.43 -13.44 3.93
C VAL A 52 2.97 -12.34 4.88
N ARG A 53 1.78 -12.51 5.49
CA ARG A 53 1.34 -11.65 6.59
C ARG A 53 2.09 -12.04 7.86
N GLY A 54 3.15 -11.28 8.18
CA GLY A 54 3.91 -11.49 9.42
C GLY A 54 3.05 -11.26 10.65
N GLY A 55 2.86 -12.30 11.46
CA GLY A 55 2.15 -12.20 12.74
C GLY A 55 2.98 -11.43 13.76
N ARG A 56 2.34 -10.54 14.51
CA ARG A 56 2.94 -9.80 15.62
C ARG A 56 2.15 -10.10 16.88
N PHE A 57 2.87 -10.49 17.92
CA PHE A 57 2.31 -10.91 19.20
C PHE A 57 2.79 -9.93 20.25
N PHE A 58 1.85 -9.35 21.00
CA PHE A 58 2.14 -8.50 22.14
C PHE A 58 1.48 -9.10 23.36
N TRP A 59 2.28 -9.43 24.35
CA TRP A 59 1.80 -9.96 25.62
C TRP A 59 2.01 -8.93 26.72
N ARG A 60 0.97 -8.68 27.51
CA ARG A 60 1.02 -7.90 28.74
C ARG A 60 0.84 -8.83 29.93
N SER A 61 1.78 -8.81 30.86
CA SER A 61 1.68 -9.51 32.14
C SER A 61 0.64 -8.83 33.05
N PRO A 62 0.15 -9.53 34.10
CA PRO A 62 -0.71 -8.93 35.12
C PRO A 62 -0.06 -7.70 35.78
N ASP A 63 1.26 -7.73 35.97
CA ASP A 63 2.07 -6.64 36.51
C ASP A 63 2.21 -5.44 35.56
N GLY A 64 1.73 -5.56 34.32
CA GLY A 64 1.78 -4.52 33.31
C GLY A 64 3.04 -4.47 32.46
N THR A 65 3.91 -5.47 32.56
CA THR A 65 5.08 -5.57 31.69
C THR A 65 4.67 -6.05 30.30
N TRP A 66 5.17 -5.38 29.26
CA TRP A 66 4.92 -5.74 27.87
C TRP A 66 6.09 -6.53 27.26
N ALA A 67 5.76 -7.55 26.49
CA ALA A 67 6.69 -8.30 25.67
C ALA A 67 6.17 -8.39 24.23
N ALA A 68 7.08 -8.34 23.26
CA ALA A 68 6.74 -8.39 21.84
C ALA A 68 7.48 -9.53 21.13
N SER A 69 6.80 -10.18 20.19
CA SER A 69 7.37 -11.22 19.32
C SER A 69 6.77 -11.07 17.93
N ALA A 70 7.56 -11.32 16.89
CA ALA A 70 7.10 -11.20 15.51
C ALA A 70 7.59 -12.38 14.68
N THR A 71 6.71 -12.90 13.82
CA THR A 71 7.03 -13.87 12.77
C THR A 71 7.24 -13.10 11.47
N GLY A 72 8.44 -12.55 11.27
CA GLY A 72 8.77 -11.72 10.10
C GLY A 72 9.63 -10.52 10.48
N LYS A 73 9.27 -9.33 9.97
CA LYS A 73 9.95 -8.08 10.33
C LYS A 73 9.90 -7.88 11.86
N PRO A 74 11.06 -7.66 12.52
CA PRO A 74 11.11 -7.51 13.96
C PRO A 74 10.31 -6.28 14.39
N CYS A 75 9.58 -6.43 15.49
CA CYS A 75 8.83 -5.38 16.13
C CYS A 75 8.92 -5.57 17.64
N HIS A 76 9.43 -4.56 18.33
CA HIS A 76 9.82 -4.68 19.74
C HIS A 76 8.81 -4.06 20.71
N SER A 77 7.88 -3.23 20.22
CA SER A 77 6.85 -2.61 21.05
C SER A 77 5.57 -2.34 20.25
N LEU A 78 4.45 -2.22 20.97
CA LEU A 78 3.18 -1.86 20.38
C LEU A 78 3.23 -0.44 19.79
N ASP A 79 3.93 0.49 20.44
CA ASP A 79 4.13 1.84 19.91
C ASP A 79 4.89 1.86 18.59
N ALA A 80 5.96 1.06 18.47
CA ALA A 80 6.70 0.95 17.22
C ALA A 80 5.85 0.32 16.12
N HIS A 81 4.93 -0.58 16.48
CA HIS A 81 3.99 -1.15 15.54
C HIS A 81 2.98 -0.13 15.00
N LEU A 82 2.40 0.68 15.88
CA LEU A 82 1.47 1.75 15.52
C LEU A 82 2.16 2.83 14.68
N ALA A 83 3.37 3.24 15.08
CA ALA A 83 4.17 4.21 14.37
C ALA A 83 4.52 3.76 12.94
N GLU A 84 4.69 2.45 12.70
CA GLU A 84 4.92 1.92 11.36
C GLU A 84 3.71 2.09 10.45
N PHE A 85 2.50 1.88 10.98
CA PHE A 85 1.27 2.15 10.23
C PHE A 85 1.06 3.65 9.98
N GLU A 86 1.26 4.49 11.00
CA GLU A 86 1.16 5.96 10.89
C GLU A 86 2.09 6.46 9.77
N LYS A 87 3.35 6.02 9.80
CA LYS A 87 4.35 6.39 8.81
C LYS A 87 3.94 5.99 7.39
N LEU A 88 3.51 4.74 7.17
CA LEU A 88 3.13 4.27 5.84
C LEU A 88 1.92 5.00 5.27
N VAL A 89 0.94 5.32 6.11
CA VAL A 89 -0.23 6.09 5.69
C VAL A 89 0.18 7.52 5.34
N ALA A 90 0.96 8.18 6.21
CA ALA A 90 1.45 9.54 5.96
C ALA A 90 2.31 9.63 4.69
N GLU A 91 3.20 8.66 4.45
CA GLU A 91 4.05 8.62 3.25
C GLU A 91 3.26 8.51 1.93
N ILE A 92 2.03 7.95 1.96
CA ILE A 92 1.16 7.90 0.79
C ILE A 92 0.29 9.16 0.71
N ASP A 93 -0.27 9.61 1.83
CA ASP A 93 -1.13 10.79 1.90
C ASP A 93 -0.40 12.10 1.55
N GLU A 94 0.83 12.26 2.02
CA GLU A 94 1.66 13.45 1.74
C GLU A 94 2.36 13.40 0.37
N ARG A 95 2.22 12.30 -0.37
CA ARG A 95 2.82 12.17 -1.69
C ARG A 95 2.07 13.08 -2.65
N ALA A 96 2.66 14.23 -2.96
CA ALA A 96 2.17 15.07 -4.04
C ALA A 96 2.22 14.25 -5.35
N PRO A 97 1.08 14.03 -6.05
CA PRO A 97 1.12 13.41 -7.35
C PRO A 97 1.89 14.36 -8.27
N LEU A 98 2.99 13.87 -8.85
CA LEU A 98 3.72 14.63 -9.85
C LEU A 98 2.81 14.67 -11.09
N ASP A 99 2.17 15.82 -11.30
CA ASP A 99 1.17 16.06 -12.34
C ASP A 99 -0.10 15.19 -12.27
N GLU A 100 -0.81 15.09 -11.12
CA GLU A 100 -2.16 14.48 -10.96
C GLU A 100 -2.47 13.31 -11.95
N ASN A 101 -1.50 12.40 -12.12
CA ASN A 101 -1.56 11.43 -13.21
C ASN A 101 -2.37 10.23 -12.76
N ALA A 102 -3.30 9.77 -13.61
CA ALA A 102 -4.20 8.67 -13.31
C ALA A 102 -3.46 7.38 -12.89
N SER A 103 -2.25 7.14 -13.41
CA SER A 103 -1.43 5.98 -13.02
C SER A 103 -0.90 6.08 -11.59
N GLU A 104 -0.52 7.27 -11.13
CA GLU A 104 0.00 7.49 -9.77
C GLU A 104 -1.14 7.34 -8.76
N LEU A 105 -2.27 8.00 -9.02
CA LEU A 105 -3.48 7.86 -8.20
C LEU A 105 -3.95 6.41 -8.10
N HIS A 106 -3.88 5.65 -9.20
CA HIS A 106 -4.21 4.23 -9.18
C HIS A 106 -3.24 3.40 -8.32
N ALA A 107 -1.94 3.72 -8.36
CA ALA A 107 -0.95 3.07 -7.52
C ALA A 107 -1.21 3.36 -6.02
N ASP A 108 -1.54 4.61 -5.68
CA ASP A 108 -1.88 5.01 -4.31
C ASP A 108 -3.13 4.27 -3.81
N ILE A 109 -4.20 4.22 -4.62
CA ILE A 109 -5.43 3.46 -4.30
C ILE A 109 -5.09 1.98 -4.04
N THR A 110 -4.22 1.39 -4.87
CA THR A 110 -3.82 -0.02 -4.76
C THR A 110 -3.02 -0.29 -3.49
N ALA A 111 -2.18 0.67 -3.07
CA ALA A 111 -1.41 0.60 -1.83
C ALA A 111 -2.26 0.86 -0.57
N LEU A 112 -3.20 1.83 -0.64
CA LEU A 112 -4.06 2.22 0.47
C LEU A 112 -5.15 1.20 0.77
N ALA A 113 -5.74 0.54 -0.23
CA ALA A 113 -6.80 -0.45 -0.04
C ALA A 113 -6.46 -1.56 0.99
N PRO A 114 -5.30 -2.25 0.92
CA PRO A 114 -4.92 -3.22 1.93
C PRO A 114 -4.56 -2.57 3.27
N LEU A 115 -4.03 -1.34 3.29
CA LEU A 115 -3.74 -0.60 4.52
C LEU A 115 -5.00 -0.26 5.29
N VAL A 116 -6.04 0.26 4.63
CA VAL A 116 -7.38 0.50 5.21
C VAL A 116 -7.94 -0.78 5.83
N ARG A 117 -7.84 -1.91 5.14
CA ARG A 117 -8.31 -3.19 5.68
C ARG A 117 -7.50 -3.62 6.90
N ALA A 118 -6.19 -3.43 6.88
CA ALA A 118 -5.31 -3.82 7.99
C ALA A 118 -5.51 -2.93 9.22
N SER A 119 -5.64 -1.61 9.05
CA SER A 119 -5.86 -0.64 10.13
C SER A 119 -7.22 -0.84 10.81
N ARG A 120 -8.29 -1.13 10.05
CA ARG A 120 -9.60 -1.49 10.61
C ARG A 120 -9.53 -2.74 11.52
N ASN A 121 -8.80 -3.77 11.07
CA ASN A 121 -8.64 -5.00 11.86
C ASN A 121 -7.79 -4.76 13.11
N LEU A 122 -6.75 -3.94 13.01
CA LEU A 122 -5.92 -3.50 14.14
C LEU A 122 -6.76 -2.75 15.18
N HIS A 123 -7.52 -1.75 14.75
CA HIS A 123 -8.40 -0.99 15.63
C HIS A 123 -9.46 -1.89 16.28
N THR A 124 -10.09 -2.79 15.52
CA THR A 124 -11.06 -3.76 16.06
C THR A 124 -10.43 -4.65 17.14
N ALA A 125 -9.19 -5.12 16.94
CA ALA A 125 -8.50 -5.95 17.92
C ALA A 125 -8.19 -5.18 19.21
N LEU A 126 -7.77 -3.92 19.11
CA LEU A 126 -7.50 -3.06 20.27
C LEU A 126 -8.78 -2.61 20.98
N GLN A 127 -9.86 -2.40 20.25
CA GLN A 127 -11.18 -2.14 20.82
C GLN A 127 -11.67 -3.36 21.62
N HIS A 128 -11.52 -4.57 21.09
CA HIS A 128 -11.83 -5.80 21.83
C HIS A 128 -10.93 -5.95 23.08
N ALA A 129 -9.64 -5.60 22.99
CA ALA A 129 -8.75 -5.60 24.16
C ALA A 129 -9.26 -4.66 25.26
N ARG A 130 -9.74 -3.47 24.89
CA ARG A 130 -10.33 -2.49 25.81
C ARG A 130 -11.60 -3.00 26.47
N GLU A 131 -12.47 -3.68 25.72
CA GLU A 131 -13.70 -4.26 26.26
C GLU A 131 -13.41 -5.34 27.32
N LEU A 132 -12.35 -6.14 27.09
CA LEU A 132 -11.91 -7.15 28.04
C LEU A 132 -11.15 -6.55 29.25
N MET A 133 -10.52 -5.40 29.10
CA MET A 133 -9.72 -4.72 30.13
C MET A 133 -10.02 -3.23 30.19
N ALA A 134 -11.24 -2.88 30.61
CA ALA A 134 -11.73 -1.50 30.60
C ALA A 134 -10.92 -0.51 31.47
N GLY A 135 -10.16 -1.00 32.46
CA GLY A 135 -9.37 -0.19 33.38
C GLY A 135 -7.96 0.18 32.90
N SER A 136 -7.51 -0.28 31.73
CA SER A 136 -6.15 0.00 31.25
C SER A 136 -6.11 1.25 30.36
N GLU A 137 -5.47 2.31 30.86
CA GLU A 137 -5.24 3.56 30.11
C GLU A 137 -4.29 3.36 28.91
N GLU A 138 -3.29 2.49 29.04
CA GLU A 138 -2.36 2.17 27.94
C GLU A 138 -3.09 1.63 26.70
N ILE A 139 -4.05 0.72 26.92
CA ILE A 139 -4.87 0.15 25.84
C ILE A 139 -5.80 1.23 25.26
N LEU A 140 -6.30 2.15 26.09
CA LEU A 140 -7.10 3.28 25.65
C LEU A 140 -6.33 4.13 24.64
N VAL A 141 -5.10 4.52 24.98
CA VAL A 141 -4.21 5.33 24.14
C VAL A 141 -3.88 4.59 22.83
N CYS A 142 -3.51 3.31 22.92
CA CYS A 142 -3.21 2.50 21.73
C CYS A 142 -4.43 2.38 20.80
N ARG A 143 -5.63 2.20 21.37
CA ARG A 143 -6.90 2.11 20.63
C ARG A 143 -7.23 3.43 19.95
N ASP A 144 -7.07 4.57 20.64
CA ASP A 144 -7.30 5.89 20.04
C ASP A 144 -6.31 6.17 18.91
N ARG A 145 -5.02 5.82 19.06
CA ARG A 145 -4.05 5.89 17.96
C ARG A 145 -4.44 5.02 16.78
N ALA A 146 -4.84 3.77 17.01
CA ALA A 146 -5.30 2.87 15.96
C ALA A 146 -6.53 3.40 15.21
N TYR A 147 -7.46 4.05 15.92
CA TYR A 147 -8.59 4.74 15.29
C TYR A 147 -8.13 5.90 14.39
N GLN A 148 -7.16 6.70 14.82
CA GLN A 148 -6.61 7.78 13.98
C GLN A 148 -5.94 7.21 12.72
N ILE A 149 -5.16 6.14 12.84
CA ILE A 149 -4.55 5.44 11.70
C ILE A 149 -5.62 4.97 10.71
N GLU A 150 -6.68 4.32 11.20
CA GLU A 150 -7.81 3.92 10.38
C GLU A 150 -8.42 5.12 9.65
N ARG A 151 -8.65 6.21 10.37
CA ARG A 151 -9.27 7.41 9.82
C ARG A 151 -8.41 8.07 8.76
N MET A 152 -7.10 8.20 8.99
CA MET A 152 -6.16 8.76 8.02
C MET A 152 -6.11 7.90 6.75
N ALA A 153 -5.99 6.57 6.90
CA ALA A 153 -5.96 5.67 5.75
C ALA A 153 -7.24 5.75 4.93
N GLU A 154 -8.40 5.85 5.58
CA GLU A 154 -9.68 6.01 4.89
C GLU A 154 -9.76 7.35 4.16
N LEU A 155 -9.32 8.45 4.79
CA LEU A 155 -9.32 9.77 4.15
C LEU A 155 -8.46 9.79 2.90
N ALA A 156 -7.21 9.35 3.02
CA ALA A 156 -6.25 9.29 1.91
C ALA A 156 -6.82 8.43 0.75
N TYR A 157 -7.42 7.28 1.08
CA TYR A 157 -8.01 6.39 0.09
C TYR A 157 -9.17 7.05 -0.66
N GLN A 158 -10.09 7.70 0.07
CA GLN A 158 -11.23 8.39 -0.54
C GLN A 158 -10.78 9.60 -1.36
N ASP A 159 -9.77 10.35 -0.90
CA ASP A 159 -9.23 11.49 -1.63
C ASP A 159 -8.63 11.05 -2.98
N ALA A 160 -7.77 10.02 -2.97
CA ALA A 160 -7.19 9.46 -4.19
C ALA A 160 -8.27 8.96 -5.19
N GLN A 161 -9.33 8.30 -4.69
CA GLN A 161 -10.46 7.88 -5.53
C GLN A 161 -11.21 9.05 -6.15
N ASN A 162 -11.47 10.09 -5.35
CA ASN A 162 -12.20 11.27 -5.80
C ASN A 162 -11.38 12.05 -6.85
N THR A 163 -10.09 12.22 -6.61
CA THR A 163 -9.16 12.89 -7.54
C THR A 163 -9.05 12.12 -8.86
N LEU A 164 -8.95 10.79 -8.82
CA LEU A 164 -8.97 9.96 -10.03
C LEU A 164 -10.30 10.08 -10.80
N GLY A 165 -11.43 10.11 -10.09
CA GLY A 165 -12.75 10.32 -10.69
C GLY A 165 -12.87 11.68 -11.37
N TYR A 166 -12.37 12.74 -10.73
CA TYR A 166 -12.38 14.09 -11.27
C TYR A 166 -11.50 14.22 -12.53
N THR A 167 -10.26 13.72 -12.48
CA THR A 167 -9.31 13.77 -13.61
C THR A 167 -9.81 12.99 -14.82
N ALA A 168 -10.42 11.82 -14.62
CA ALA A 168 -11.06 11.04 -15.68
C ALA A 168 -12.24 11.79 -16.31
N ALA A 169 -13.12 12.39 -15.48
CA ALA A 169 -14.26 13.17 -15.96
C ALA A 169 -13.83 14.43 -16.73
N LEU A 170 -12.79 15.13 -16.26
CA LEU A 170 -12.22 16.28 -16.95
C LEU A 170 -11.65 15.89 -18.32
N SER A 171 -10.88 14.81 -18.37
CA SER A 171 -10.30 14.28 -19.62
C SER A 171 -11.39 13.90 -20.64
N GLY A 172 -12.46 13.25 -20.18
CA GLY A 172 -13.63 12.93 -21.01
C GLY A 172 -14.35 14.18 -21.55
N ARG A 173 -14.52 15.23 -20.74
CA ARG A 173 -15.08 16.52 -21.20
C ARG A 173 -14.23 17.17 -22.28
N ILE A 174 -12.90 17.14 -22.12
CA ILE A 174 -11.96 17.70 -23.09
C ILE A 174 -12.01 16.93 -24.41
N ALA A 175 -12.07 15.60 -24.36
CA ALA A 175 -12.22 14.75 -25.55
C ALA A 175 -13.57 14.98 -26.24
N GLY A 176 -14.66 15.07 -25.48
CA GLY A 176 -16.01 15.35 -26.01
C GLY A 176 -16.13 16.72 -26.67
N ARG A 177 -15.48 17.76 -26.12
CA ARG A 177 -15.43 19.10 -26.73
C ARG A 177 -14.64 19.13 -28.05
N ARG A 178 -13.62 18.28 -28.19
CA ARG A 178 -12.86 18.11 -29.44
C ARG A 178 -13.56 17.19 -30.46
N GLY A 179 -14.49 16.36 -30.00
CA GLY A 179 -15.24 15.40 -30.79
C GLY A 179 -16.60 15.87 -31.31
N ILE A 180 -16.92 17.18 -31.26
CA ILE A 180 -18.05 17.72 -32.03
C ILE A 180 -17.57 17.91 -33.48
N PRO A 181 -17.93 17.04 -34.45
CA PRO A 181 -17.78 17.42 -35.84
C PRO A 181 -18.70 18.61 -36.08
N ASP A 182 -18.13 19.74 -36.49
CA ASP A 182 -18.89 20.87 -37.04
C ASP A 182 -19.68 20.33 -38.23
N GLY A 183 -20.96 20.06 -38.00
CA GLY A 183 -21.93 19.62 -38.99
C GLY A 183 -22.21 20.74 -39.98
N ARG A 184 -21.20 21.15 -40.75
CA ARG A 184 -21.37 21.97 -41.94
C ARG A 184 -21.46 21.06 -43.14
N PHE A 185 -22.70 20.85 -43.55
CA PHE A 185 -23.12 20.49 -44.89
C PHE A 185 -22.18 21.08 -45.96
N GLY A 186 -21.43 20.22 -46.64
CA GLY A 186 -20.91 20.55 -47.96
C GLY A 186 -22.00 20.29 -49.00
N PRO A 187 -22.35 21.24 -49.89
CA PRO A 187 -23.33 20.99 -50.93
C PRO A 187 -22.79 19.94 -51.91
N SER A 188 -23.67 19.04 -52.35
CA SER A 188 -23.36 18.01 -53.34
C SER A 188 -22.88 18.66 -54.65
N ALA A 189 -21.62 18.43 -55.02
CA ALA A 189 -21.16 18.65 -56.39
C ALA A 189 -21.19 17.30 -57.12
N GLN A 190 -22.20 17.16 -57.98
CA GLN A 190 -22.29 16.14 -59.02
C GLN A 190 -21.08 16.29 -59.95
N TYR A 191 -20.35 15.20 -60.22
CA TYR A 191 -19.43 15.11 -61.34
C TYR A 191 -19.82 13.89 -62.20
N PRO A 192 -20.13 14.08 -63.50
CA PRO A 192 -20.12 13.02 -64.48
C PRO A 192 -18.85 13.08 -65.38
N GLY A 193 -18.32 11.92 -65.77
CA GLY A 193 -17.35 11.75 -66.88
C GLY A 193 -15.95 11.34 -66.43
N ARG A 194 -15.58 10.04 -66.49
CA ARG A 194 -15.00 9.24 -67.60
C ARG A 194 -13.51 9.50 -67.91
N LEU A 195 -12.75 8.40 -67.77
CA LEU A 195 -11.59 7.90 -68.55
C LEU A 195 -10.23 8.62 -68.42
N PHE A 196 -9.22 7.94 -67.86
CA PHE A 196 -8.04 7.36 -68.54
C PHE A 196 -7.01 6.80 -67.52
N PHE A 197 -6.57 5.54 -67.68
CA PHE A 197 -5.32 4.93 -67.16
C PHE A 197 -4.30 4.91 -68.32
N PRO A 198 -2.96 4.70 -68.20
CA PRO A 198 -2.26 3.84 -67.22
C PRO A 198 -0.83 4.25 -66.75
N ASP A 199 -0.31 3.44 -65.82
CA ASP A 199 1.08 3.04 -65.48
C ASP A 199 2.30 3.94 -65.76
N GLY A 200 3.14 4.10 -64.73
CA GLY A 200 4.52 4.57 -64.85
C GLY A 200 5.24 4.63 -63.51
N ASP A 201 6.18 3.69 -63.31
CA ASP A 201 7.09 3.54 -62.19
C ASP A 201 7.80 4.83 -61.73
N ALA A 202 7.88 5.04 -60.41
CA ALA A 202 8.95 5.85 -59.81
C ALA A 202 9.16 5.55 -58.31
N GLN A 203 10.04 4.57 -58.08
CA GLN A 203 11.14 4.60 -57.09
C GLN A 203 10.84 5.06 -55.65
N CYS A 204 10.76 4.08 -54.76
CA CYS A 204 11.21 4.20 -53.37
C CYS A 204 12.66 4.70 -53.31
N HIS A 205 12.86 5.89 -52.76
CA HIS A 205 14.18 6.33 -52.28
C HIS A 205 14.19 6.50 -50.77
N LEU A 206 15.19 5.83 -50.19
CA LEU A 206 15.58 5.82 -48.79
C LEU A 206 15.75 7.24 -48.21
N ARG A 207 15.37 7.40 -46.93
CA ARG A 207 16.29 8.02 -45.97
C ARG A 207 16.05 7.52 -44.54
N ARG A 208 16.82 6.48 -44.17
CA ARG A 208 17.26 6.26 -42.79
C ARG A 208 18.23 7.39 -42.45
N GLN A 209 18.04 8.06 -41.32
CA GLN A 209 19.14 8.66 -40.58
C GLN A 209 19.09 8.16 -39.14
N SER A 210 19.87 7.11 -38.92
CA SER A 210 20.55 6.82 -37.68
C SER A 210 21.62 7.89 -37.43
N SER A 211 21.62 8.50 -36.25
CA SER A 211 22.82 9.10 -35.68
C SER A 211 22.96 8.60 -34.24
N ASP A 212 23.59 7.43 -34.17
CA ASP A 212 24.38 6.94 -33.05
C ASP A 212 25.53 7.94 -32.79
N ARG A 213 25.68 8.35 -31.53
CA ARG A 213 26.95 8.88 -31.00
C ARG A 213 27.21 8.27 -29.65
N SER A 214 27.62 7.01 -29.71
CA SER A 214 28.45 6.36 -28.70
C SER A 214 29.88 6.94 -28.73
N ARG A 215 30.51 7.03 -27.53
CA ARG A 215 31.95 7.15 -27.18
C ARG A 215 32.21 8.33 -26.24
N THR A 216 33.04 8.28 -25.21
CA THR A 216 34.03 7.31 -24.65
C THR A 216 34.54 8.05 -23.39
N THR A 217 34.37 7.54 -22.17
CA THR A 217 35.30 6.70 -21.39
C THR A 217 36.24 7.48 -20.45
N VAL A 218 36.45 6.88 -19.27
CA VAL A 218 37.58 6.96 -18.32
C VAL A 218 37.63 8.16 -17.37
N GLY A 219 37.66 7.83 -16.06
CA GLY A 219 38.04 8.76 -15.00
C GLY A 219 38.05 8.13 -13.61
N SER A 220 38.62 6.93 -13.47
CA SER A 220 38.94 6.30 -12.19
C SER A 220 40.09 7.06 -11.51
N ALA A 221 39.91 7.50 -10.25
CA ALA A 221 41.02 7.69 -9.31
C ALA A 221 40.52 7.76 -7.86
N ALA A 222 40.59 6.61 -7.18
CA ALA A 222 40.77 6.56 -5.73
C ALA A 222 42.22 6.95 -5.40
N VAL A 223 42.40 7.80 -4.39
CA VAL A 223 43.66 7.92 -3.65
C VAL A 223 43.32 7.99 -2.15
N PRO A 224 43.75 7.02 -1.34
CA PRO A 224 43.80 7.13 0.11
C PRO A 224 45.15 7.74 0.52
N GLY A 225 45.21 8.43 1.66
CA GLY A 225 46.48 8.87 2.23
C GLY A 225 46.35 9.50 3.62
N PRO A 226 47.38 9.39 4.47
CA PRO A 226 47.24 9.10 5.89
C PRO A 226 47.63 10.27 6.80
N GLY A 227 47.22 10.20 8.07
CA GLY A 227 47.65 11.12 9.14
C GLY A 227 46.54 11.44 10.11
#